data_AF-A0A1B0DLX9-F1
#
_entry.id   AF-A0A1B0DLX9-F1
#
_cell.length_a   1.000
_cell.length_b   1.000
_cell.length_c   1.000
_cell.angle_alpha   90.00
_cell.angle_beta   90.00
_cell.angle_gamma   90.00
#
_symmetry.space_group_name_H-M   'P 1'
#
loop_
_entity.id
_entity.type
_entity.pdbx_description
1 polymer ?
#
loop_
_entity_poly.entity_id
_entity_poly.type
_entity_poly.pdbx_seq_one_letter_code
_entity_poly.pdbx_strand_id
1 'polypeptide(L)'
;MAGCRKSLMDDHLSTLVDRCANIREFDASDCNLLTVDVIKILTGLRELEYLSLSRCYNIPVYAFMDFQYMTSLNFLDIFGMLSDSQLKVIVNGLPSVGINKFINSAVARPTVGTRRTSIWGLRTRD
;
A
#
# COMPACT_ATOMS: atom_id res chain seq x y z
N MET A 1 3.28 -1.86 -8.26
CA MET A 1 4.54 -1.23 -8.71
C MET A 1 5.67 -1.41 -7.67
N ALA A 2 5.61 -2.47 -6.87
CA ALA A 2 6.63 -2.78 -5.87
C ALA A 2 8.02 -2.97 -6.51
N GLY A 3 9.06 -2.49 -5.82
CA GLY A 3 10.46 -2.70 -6.22
C GLY A 3 11.00 -1.70 -7.25
N CYS A 4 10.21 -0.72 -7.70
CA CYS A 4 10.64 0.33 -8.65
C CYS A 4 11.53 1.42 -8.01
N ARG A 5 12.58 1.00 -7.29
CA ARG A 5 13.42 1.82 -6.39
C ARG A 5 13.97 3.12 -6.97
N LYS A 6 14.26 3.16 -8.27
CA LYS A 6 14.99 4.25 -8.93
C LYS A 6 14.18 4.95 -10.02
N SER A 7 12.92 4.58 -10.21
CA SER A 7 12.13 5.06 -11.35
C SER A 7 10.72 5.53 -10.97
N LEU A 8 10.15 5.04 -9.87
CA LEU A 8 8.81 5.47 -9.47
C LEU A 8 8.87 6.78 -8.68
N MET A 9 8.26 7.83 -9.23
CA MET A 9 8.20 9.18 -8.68
C MET A 9 6.73 9.56 -8.48
N ASP A 10 6.48 10.62 -7.72
CA ASP A 10 5.12 11.06 -7.36
C ASP A 10 4.27 11.39 -8.61
N ASP A 11 4.84 12.03 -9.63
CA ASP A 11 4.15 12.35 -10.90
C ASP A 11 3.62 11.10 -11.64
N HIS A 12 4.36 9.99 -11.56
CA HIS A 12 3.92 8.72 -12.12
C HIS A 12 2.68 8.19 -11.40
N LEU A 13 2.60 8.41 -10.08
CA LEU A 13 1.44 8.04 -9.28
C LEU A 13 0.27 9.00 -9.50
N SER A 14 0.51 10.30 -9.66
CA SER A 14 -0.54 11.25 -10.03
C SER A 14 -1.22 10.81 -11.33
N THR A 15 -0.43 10.54 -12.36
CA THR A 15 -0.92 10.07 -13.66
C THR A 15 -1.67 8.74 -13.56
N LEU A 16 -1.27 7.87 -12.63
CA LEU A 16 -1.94 6.59 -12.40
C LEU A 16 -3.28 6.77 -11.68
N VAL A 17 -3.34 7.59 -10.63
CA VAL A 17 -4.57 7.89 -9.89
C VAL A 17 -5.61 8.55 -10.81
N ASP A 18 -5.17 9.49 -11.65
CA ASP A 18 -6.06 10.17 -12.62
C ASP A 18 -6.69 9.21 -13.63
N ARG A 19 -5.96 8.17 -14.04
CA ARG A 19 -6.43 7.20 -15.04
C ARG A 19 -7.15 5.99 -14.44
N CYS A 20 -6.87 5.68 -13.17
CA CYS A 20 -7.31 4.47 -12.51
C CYS A 20 -7.95 4.77 -11.15
N ALA A 21 -9.13 5.40 -11.17
CA ALA A 21 -9.83 5.80 -9.94
C ALA A 21 -10.33 4.62 -9.08
N ASN A 22 -10.56 3.45 -9.69
CA ASN A 22 -11.17 2.28 -9.04
C ASN A 22 -10.14 1.27 -8.51
N ILE A 23 -8.92 1.72 -8.20
CA ILE A 23 -7.89 0.85 -7.62
C ILE A 23 -8.30 0.48 -6.19
N ARG A 24 -8.40 -0.83 -5.93
CA ARG A 24 -8.70 -1.38 -4.59
C ARG A 24 -7.46 -1.86 -3.83
N GLU A 25 -6.46 -2.36 -4.54
CA GLU A 25 -5.21 -2.82 -3.93
C GLU A 25 -4.03 -2.19 -4.64
N PHE A 26 -3.15 -1.54 -3.88
CA PHE A 26 -1.98 -0.87 -4.42
C PHE A 26 -0.72 -1.18 -3.61
N ASP A 27 0.32 -1.63 -4.30
CA ASP A 27 1.61 -1.92 -3.70
C ASP A 27 2.71 -1.12 -4.40
N ALA A 28 3.29 -0.19 -3.65
CA ALA A 28 4.44 0.62 -4.02
C ALA A 28 5.59 0.46 -3.00
N SER A 29 5.70 -0.71 -2.39
CA SER A 29 6.85 -1.04 -1.53
C SER A 29 8.19 -0.90 -2.26
N ASP A 30 9.24 -0.54 -1.51
CA ASP A 30 10.60 -0.30 -2.02
C ASP A 30 10.68 0.79 -3.11
N CYS A 31 9.83 1.82 -3.05
CA CYS A 31 9.87 2.95 -3.98
C CYS A 31 10.49 4.17 -3.30
N ASN A 32 11.83 4.20 -3.30
CA ASN A 32 12.61 5.16 -2.51
C ASN A 32 12.53 6.61 -3.01
N LEU A 33 12.06 6.85 -4.23
CA LEU A 33 11.92 8.21 -4.77
C LEU A 33 10.55 8.85 -4.46
N LEU A 34 9.64 8.11 -3.82
CA LEU A 34 8.36 8.66 -3.37
C LEU A 34 8.58 9.62 -2.21
N THR A 35 7.92 10.77 -2.26
CA THR A 35 8.02 11.80 -1.22
C THR A 35 6.72 11.91 -0.43
N VAL A 36 6.64 12.88 0.48
CA VAL A 36 5.41 13.17 1.23
C VAL A 36 4.21 13.46 0.33
N ASP A 37 4.43 14.00 -0.87
CA ASP A 37 3.33 14.36 -1.78
C ASP A 37 2.57 13.14 -2.31
N VAL A 38 3.19 11.96 -2.29
CA VAL A 38 2.51 10.71 -2.65
C VAL A 38 1.29 10.42 -1.79
N ILE A 39 1.32 10.84 -0.52
CA ILE A 39 0.21 10.60 0.40
C ILE A 39 -1.03 11.34 -0.08
N LYS A 40 -0.90 12.61 -0.45
CA LYS A 40 -2.00 13.42 -1.01
C LYS A 40 -2.55 12.80 -2.29
N ILE A 41 -1.66 12.34 -3.17
CA ILE A 41 -2.05 11.67 -4.42
C ILE A 41 -2.88 10.41 -4.12
N LEU A 42 -2.40 9.56 -3.20
CA LEU A 42 -3.07 8.30 -2.86
C LEU A 42 -4.38 8.50 -2.10
N THR A 43 -4.53 9.57 -1.32
CA THR A 43 -5.83 9.90 -0.68
C THR A 43 -6.94 10.19 -1.69
N GLY A 44 -6.61 10.47 -2.95
CA GLY A 44 -7.59 10.61 -4.03
C GLY A 44 -8.28 9.30 -4.45
N LEU A 45 -7.71 8.13 -4.11
CA LEU A 45 -8.25 6.82 -4.46
C LEU A 45 -9.36 6.40 -3.48
N ARG A 46 -10.62 6.70 -3.85
CA ARG A 46 -11.80 6.51 -2.98
C ARG A 46 -12.22 5.05 -2.76
N GLU A 47 -11.73 4.13 -3.58
CA GLU A 47 -12.02 2.69 -3.48
C GLU A 47 -10.84 1.88 -2.95
N LEU A 48 -9.74 2.54 -2.53
CA LEU A 48 -8.54 1.85 -2.07
C LEU A 48 -8.79 1.16 -0.73
N GLU A 49 -8.60 -0.15 -0.69
CA GLU A 49 -8.80 -1.02 0.48
C GLU A 49 -7.49 -1.51 1.08
N TYR A 50 -6.48 -1.75 0.25
CA TYR A 50 -5.15 -2.21 0.65
C TYR A 50 -4.07 -1.31 0.06
N LEU A 51 -3.17 -0.80 0.91
CA LEU A 51 -2.01 -0.03 0.51
C LEU A 51 -0.74 -0.57 1.16
N SER A 52 0.32 -0.77 0.36
CA SER A 52 1.67 -1.01 0.88
C SER A 52 2.64 0.07 0.43
N LEU A 53 3.25 0.74 1.41
CA LEU A 53 4.35 1.71 1.26
C LEU A 53 5.60 1.25 2.02
N SER A 54 5.72 -0.05 2.28
CA SER A 54 6.85 -0.62 3.02
C SER A 54 8.19 -0.22 2.42
N ARG A 55 9.16 0.13 3.28
CA ARG A 55 10.52 0.57 2.90
C ARG A 55 10.59 1.81 2.00
N CYS A 56 9.58 2.70 2.02
CA CYS A 56 9.61 4.00 1.33
C CYS A 56 10.21 5.10 2.22
N TYR A 57 11.51 5.03 2.50
CA TYR A 57 12.20 5.80 3.55
C TYR A 57 12.09 7.33 3.52
N ASN A 58 11.69 7.92 2.39
CA ASN A 58 11.58 9.37 2.22
C ASN A 58 10.21 9.92 2.67
N ILE A 59 9.26 9.06 3.04
CA ILE A 59 7.95 9.49 3.53
C ILE A 59 8.02 9.68 5.06
N PRO A 60 7.71 10.88 5.57
CA PRO A 60 7.76 11.15 7.00
C PRO A 60 6.56 10.54 7.73
N VAL A 61 6.79 10.15 9.00
CA VAL A 61 5.80 9.42 9.81
C VAL A 61 4.46 10.14 9.95
N TYR A 62 4.49 11.47 10.14
CA TYR A 62 3.28 12.25 10.35
C TYR A 62 2.33 12.20 9.14
N ALA A 63 2.87 12.01 7.93
CA ALA A 63 2.08 12.04 6.71
C ALA A 63 1.12 10.84 6.62
N PHE A 64 1.47 9.70 7.21
CA PHE A 64 0.59 8.53 7.27
C PHE A 64 -0.72 8.80 8.01
N MET A 65 -0.81 9.86 8.84
CA MET A 65 -2.05 10.26 9.50
C MET A 65 -3.11 10.77 8.52
N ASP A 66 -2.73 11.24 7.33
CA ASP A 66 -3.69 11.72 6.33
C ASP A 66 -4.56 10.57 5.79
N PHE A 67 -4.13 9.31 5.98
CA PHE A 67 -4.97 8.15 5.65
C PHE A 67 -6.19 7.99 6.55
N GLN A 68 -6.32 8.75 7.64
CA GLN A 68 -7.54 8.77 8.46
C GLN A 68 -8.77 9.26 7.67
N TYR A 69 -8.55 10.04 6.61
CA TYR A 69 -9.62 10.57 5.76
C TYR A 69 -10.11 9.56 4.71
N MET A 70 -9.42 8.42 4.56
CA MET A 70 -9.78 7.38 3.60
C MET A 70 -10.74 6.38 4.25
N THR A 71 -12.04 6.49 3.94
CA THR A 71 -13.06 5.62 4.52
C THR A 71 -13.02 4.18 4.00
N SER A 72 -12.45 3.95 2.82
CA SER A 72 -12.34 2.62 2.20
C SER A 72 -11.10 1.84 2.65
N LEU A 73 -10.10 2.52 3.23
CA LEU A 73 -8.80 1.92 3.51
C LEU A 73 -8.91 0.98 4.71
N ASN A 74 -8.74 -0.32 4.47
CA ASN A 74 -8.82 -1.35 5.49
C ASN A 74 -7.44 -1.74 6.02
N PHE A 75 -6.40 -1.68 5.17
CA PHE A 75 -5.06 -2.17 5.51
C PHE A 75 -3.96 -1.28 4.97
N LEU A 76 -2.95 -1.02 5.82
CA LEU A 76 -1.77 -0.26 5.49
C LEU A 76 -0.50 -0.98 5.95
N ASP A 77 0.36 -1.36 5.01
CA ASP A 77 1.65 -1.98 5.30
C ASP A 77 2.81 -0.98 5.07
N ILE A 78 3.54 -0.68 6.14
CA ILE A 78 4.65 0.28 6.23
C ILE A 78 5.86 -0.35 6.93
N PHE A 79 6.17 -1.60 6.58
CA PHE A 79 7.26 -2.36 7.19
C PHE A 79 8.63 -1.71 6.97
N GLY A 80 9.49 -1.81 7.99
CA GLY A 80 10.91 -1.45 7.90
C GLY A 80 11.18 0.05 7.86
N MET A 81 10.19 0.90 8.14
CA MET A 81 10.34 2.36 8.09
C MET A 81 10.31 3.05 9.47
N LEU A 82 9.60 2.46 10.44
CA LEU A 82 9.27 3.12 11.70
C LEU A 82 9.82 2.35 12.91
N SER A 83 10.12 3.07 13.99
CA SER A 83 10.33 2.45 15.30
C SER A 83 9.01 1.93 15.90
N ASP A 84 9.08 1.02 16.87
CA ASP A 84 7.89 0.50 17.56
C ASP A 84 7.05 1.61 18.24
N SER A 85 7.69 2.68 18.73
CA SER A 85 6.99 3.82 19.31
C SER A 85 6.21 4.62 18.26
N GLN A 86 6.83 4.89 17.12
CA GLN A 86 6.18 5.55 15.99
C GLN A 86 5.04 4.70 15.42
N LEU A 87 5.24 3.39 15.32
CA LEU A 87 4.20 2.47 14.85
C LEU A 87 2.98 2.48 15.77
N LYS A 88 3.17 2.52 17.09
CA LYS A 88 2.06 2.66 18.06
C LYS A 88 1.29 3.96 17.87
N VAL A 89 1.97 5.07 17.56
CA VAL A 89 1.31 6.35 17.26
C VAL A 89 0.40 6.20 16.04
N ILE A 90 0.87 5.57 14.97
CA ILE A 90 0.07 5.30 13.76
C ILE A 90 -1.12 4.40 14.05
N VAL A 91 -0.90 3.29 14.77
CA VAL A 91 -1.98 2.36 15.15
C VAL A 91 -3.07 3.05 15.97
N ASN A 92 -2.69 3.96 16.88
CA ASN A 92 -3.64 4.72 17.68
C ASN A 92 -4.33 5.83 16.87
N GLY A 93 -3.65 6.41 15.88
CA GLY A 93 -4.20 7.46 15.01
C GLY A 93 -5.14 6.93 13.92
N LEU A 94 -4.99 5.65 13.55
CA LEU A 94 -5.77 4.98 12.50
C LEU A 94 -6.48 3.73 13.05
N PRO A 95 -7.44 3.87 13.99
CA PRO A 95 -8.01 2.73 14.71
C PRO A 95 -8.82 1.77 13.82
N SER A 96 -9.33 2.23 12.68
CA SER A 96 -10.07 1.41 11.71
C SER A 96 -9.16 0.68 10.71
N VAL A 97 -7.87 1.02 10.64
CA VAL A 97 -6.94 0.51 9.63
C VAL A 97 -6.03 -0.56 10.24
N GLY A 98 -6.02 -1.74 9.62
CA GLY A 98 -5.08 -2.80 9.97
C GLY A 98 -3.66 -2.46 9.53
N ILE A 99 -2.79 -2.09 10.48
CA ILE A 99 -1.39 -1.78 10.20
C ILE A 99 -0.52 -3.06 10.18
N ASN A 100 0.36 -3.17 9.18
CA ASN A 100 1.39 -4.21 9.07
C ASN A 100 0.84 -5.64 9.20
N LYS A 101 -0.25 -5.94 8.49
CA LYS A 101 -0.94 -7.25 8.55
C LYS A 101 -0.39 -8.24 7.53
N PHE A 102 0.11 -7.77 6.39
CA PHE A 102 0.51 -8.63 5.29
C PHE A 102 1.97 -8.41 4.90
N ILE A 103 2.84 -9.32 5.33
CA ILE A 103 4.27 -9.27 4.93
C ILE A 103 4.47 -9.48 3.42
N ASN A 104 3.50 -10.13 2.76
CA ASN A 104 3.52 -10.40 1.33
C ASN A 104 2.25 -9.84 0.70
N SER A 105 2.43 -9.01 -0.33
CA SER A 105 1.33 -8.56 -1.19
C SER A 105 0.67 -9.73 -1.92
N ALA A 106 -0.66 -9.71 -2.03
CA ALA A 106 -1.42 -10.67 -2.82
C ALA A 106 -1.55 -10.25 -4.30
N VAL A 107 -1.21 -9.00 -4.63
CA VAL A 107 -1.39 -8.41 -5.97
C VAL A 107 -0.63 -9.22 -7.01
N ALA A 108 -1.35 -9.64 -8.05
CA ALA A 108 -0.84 -10.42 -9.18
C ALA A 108 -0.13 -11.73 -8.80
N ARG A 109 -0.27 -12.23 -7.56
CA ARG A 109 0.28 -13.54 -7.18
C ARG A 109 -0.56 -14.66 -7.75
N PRO A 110 0.04 -15.65 -8.43
CA PRO A 110 -0.69 -16.72 -9.08
C PRO A 110 -1.46 -17.56 -8.05
N THR A 111 -0.82 -17.93 -6.94
CA THR A 111 -1.44 -18.69 -5.85
C THR A 111 -1.48 -17.82 -4.59
N VAL A 112 -2.63 -17.81 -3.91
CA VAL A 112 -2.83 -17.10 -2.63
C VAL A 112 -3.47 -18.04 -1.60
N GLY A 113 -3.00 -17.98 -0.35
CA GLY A 113 -3.50 -18.83 0.74
C GLY A 113 -3.26 -20.34 0.53
N THR A 114 -4.25 -21.15 0.90
CA THR A 114 -4.20 -22.62 0.79
C THR A 114 -4.45 -23.15 -0.63
N ARG A 115 -4.80 -22.27 -1.59
CA ARG A 115 -5.16 -22.64 -2.97
C ARG A 115 -3.93 -22.84 -3.86
N ARG A 116 -3.05 -23.77 -3.47
CA ARG A 116 -1.81 -24.10 -4.21
C ARG A 116 -2.04 -24.68 -5.61
N THR A 117 -3.26 -25.11 -5.92
CA THR A 117 -3.65 -25.73 -7.20
C THR A 117 -4.39 -24.78 -8.14
N SER A 118 -4.46 -23.48 -7.82
CA SER A 118 -5.15 -22.49 -8.64
C SER A 118 -4.26 -21.30 -8.95
N ILE A 119 -4.22 -20.88 -10.22
CA ILE A 119 -3.61 -19.65 -10.68
C ILE A 119 -4.71 -18.60 -10.86
N TRP A 120 -4.68 -17.52 -10.08
CA TRP A 120 -5.69 -16.45 -10.10
C TRP A 120 -7.14 -16.97 -9.99
N GLY A 121 -7.35 -17.97 -9.12
CA GLY A 121 -8.65 -18.61 -8.94
C GLY A 121 -9.02 -19.66 -9.99
N LEU A 122 -8.22 -19.83 -11.04
CA LEU A 122 -8.40 -20.86 -12.07
C LEU A 122 -7.59 -22.11 -11.68
N ARG A 123 -8.27 -23.23 -11.49
CA ARG A 123 -7.63 -24.50 -11.13
C ARG A 123 -6.77 -25.01 -12.29
N THR A 124 -5.49 -25.33 -12.03
CA THR A 124 -4.52 -25.71 -13.07
C THR A 124 -4.26 -27.22 -13.18
N ARG A 125 -4.94 -28.01 -12.36
CA ARG A 125 -4.99 -29.48 -12.42
C ARG A 125 -6.39 -29.94 -12.03
N ASP A 126 -6.98 -30.78 -12.86
CA ASP A 126 -8.07 -31.65 -12.41
C ASP A 126 -7.53 -32.61 -11.33
#